data_AF-A0A414YGV5-F1
#
_entry.id   AF-A0A414YGV5-F1
#
_cell.length_a   1.000
_cell.length_b   1.000
_cell.length_c   1.000
_cell.angle_alpha   90.00
_cell.angle_beta   90.00
_cell.angle_gamma   90.00
#
_symmetry.space_group_name_H-M   'P 1'
#
loop_
_entity.id
_entity.type
_entity.pdbx_description
1 polymer ?
#
loop_
_entity_poly.entity_id
_entity_poly.type
_entity_poly.pdbx_seq_one_letter_code
_entity_poly.pdbx_strand_id
1 'polypeptide(L)' 'MSDSVDKFNVEKLFVVDSITVYRFYDQGNAIYFTNRKGRVDATHSEYNPVTHTYNDEVNETLCEGD' A
#
# COMPACT_ATOMS: atom_id res chain seq x y z
N MET A 1 -18.33 -21.26 -16.13
CA MET A 1 -17.26 -20.64 -15.33
C MET A 1 -17.93 -19.52 -14.56
N SER A 2 -18.08 -19.66 -13.24
CA SER A 2 -18.70 -18.62 -12.43
C SER A 2 -17.64 -17.57 -12.18
N ASP A 3 -17.75 -16.41 -12.82
CA ASP A 3 -16.98 -15.21 -12.46
C ASP A 3 -17.46 -14.76 -11.08
N SER A 4 -16.97 -15.43 -10.02
CA SER A 4 -17.04 -14.89 -8.68
C SER A 4 -16.09 -13.71 -8.66
N VAL A 5 -16.60 -12.53 -9.02
CA VAL A 5 -15.93 -11.28 -8.69
C VAL A 5 -15.93 -11.26 -7.17
N ASP A 6 -14.84 -11.72 -6.56
CA ASP A 6 -14.63 -11.64 -5.13
C ASP A 6 -14.68 -10.15 -4.77
N LYS A 7 -15.87 -9.72 -4.33
CA LYS A 7 -16.09 -8.36 -3.89
C LYS A 7 -15.35 -8.22 -2.58
N PHE A 8 -14.15 -7.65 -2.63
CA PHE A 8 -13.44 -7.25 -1.44
C PHE A 8 -14.35 -6.35 -0.61
N ASN A 9 -14.55 -6.70 0.66
CA ASN A 9 -15.25 -5.83 1.60
C ASN A 9 -14.29 -4.72 2.02
N VAL A 10 -14.44 -3.56 1.37
CA VAL A 10 -13.59 -2.39 1.62
C VAL A 10 -14.18 -1.55 2.75
N GLU A 11 -13.39 -1.34 3.79
CA GLU A 11 -13.72 -0.52 4.95
C GLU A 11 -13.04 0.86 4.85
N LYS A 12 -13.80 1.92 5.09
CA LYS A 12 -13.25 3.28 5.28
C LYS A 12 -12.79 3.42 6.74
N LEU A 13 -11.52 3.74 6.95
CA LEU A 13 -10.95 3.90 8.29
C LEU A 13 -11.07 5.33 8.79
N PHE A 14 -10.46 6.29 8.09
CA PHE A 14 -10.48 7.71 8.45
C PHE A 14 -10.14 8.60 7.24
N VAL A 15 -10.27 9.92 7.43
CA VAL A 15 -9.96 10.95 6.42
C VAL A 15 -9.04 12.00 7.04
N VAL A 16 -7.95 12.34 6.35
CA VAL A 16 -7.02 13.43 6.70
C VAL A 16 -6.68 14.17 5.40
N ASP A 17 -6.74 15.49 5.39
CA ASP A 17 -6.40 16.33 4.23
C ASP A 17 -7.06 15.90 2.90
N SER A 18 -8.34 15.53 2.94
CA SER A 18 -9.11 14.98 1.80
C SER A 18 -8.61 13.61 1.27
N ILE A 19 -7.61 13.02 1.92
CA ILE A 19 -7.14 11.66 1.68
C ILE A 19 -7.92 10.71 2.59
N THR A 20 -8.61 9.75 1.99
CA THR A 20 -9.29 8.67 2.70
C THR A 20 -8.40 7.45 2.78
N VAL A 21 -8.25 6.89 3.97
CA VAL A 21 -7.57 5.62 4.20
C VAL A 21 -8.60 4.50 4.25
N TYR A 22 -8.34 3.43 3.51
CA TYR A 22 -9.17 2.25 3.37
C TYR A 22 -8.42 1.00 3.82
N ARG A 23 -9.20 -0.04 4.16
CA ARG A 23 -8.69 -1.39 4.42
C ARG A 23 -9.57 -2.43 3.75
N PHE A 24 -8.97 -3.49 3.23
CA PHE A 24 -9.66 -4.76 2.96
C PHE A 24 -8.79 -5.93 3.42
N TYR A 25 -9.37 -7.13 3.46
CA TYR A 25 -8.62 -8.34 3.75
C TYR A 25 -8.47 -9.17 2.47
N ASP A 26 -7.23 -9.55 2.15
CA ASP A 26 -6.92 -10.54 1.14
C ASP A 26 -6.27 -11.75 1.79
N GLN A 27 -6.91 -12.91 1.70
CA GLN A 27 -6.43 -14.17 2.30
C GLN A 27 -6.05 -14.04 3.80
N GLY A 28 -6.79 -13.21 4.54
CA GLY A 28 -6.54 -12.94 5.97
C GLY A 28 -5.52 -11.84 6.25
N ASN A 29 -4.82 -11.32 5.24
CA ASN A 29 -3.88 -10.21 5.38
C ASN A 29 -4.62 -8.87 5.22
N ALA A 30 -4.40 -7.95 6.15
CA ALA A 30 -4.94 -6.60 6.05
C ALA A 30 -4.14 -5.78 5.02
N ILE A 31 -4.80 -5.31 3.98
CA ILE A 31 -4.24 -4.44 2.96
C ILE A 31 -4.77 -3.03 3.17
N TYR A 32 -3.87 -2.04 3.20
CA TYR A 32 -4.19 -0.63 3.41
C TYR A 32 -3.88 0.17 2.16
N PHE A 33 -4.79 1.07 1.78
CA PHE A 33 -4.60 1.93 0.61
C PHE A 33 -5.32 3.26 0.79
N THR A 34 -4.99 4.24 -0.05
CA THR A 34 -5.60 5.58 -0.02
C THR A 34 -6.10 5.98 -1.39
N ASN A 35 -6.98 6.98 -1.46
CA ASN A 35 -7.39 7.62 -2.72
C ASN A 35 -6.40 8.70 -3.20
N ARG A 36 -5.21 8.81 -2.59
CA ARG A 36 -4.20 9.77 -3.03
C ARG A 36 -3.69 9.35 -4.41
N LYS A 37 -3.85 10.24 -5.39
CA LYS A 37 -3.32 10.08 -6.74
C LYS A 37 -1.88 10.60 -6.83
N GLY A 38 -1.17 10.16 -7.86
CA GLY A 38 0.19 10.58 -8.14
C GLY A 38 1.25 9.64 -7.58
N ARG A 39 2.48 10.15 -7.50
CA ARG A 39 3.66 9.36 -7.12
C ARG A 39 3.73 9.15 -5.61
N VAL A 40 3.89 7.90 -5.19
CA VAL A 40 4.15 7.52 -3.81
C VAL A 40 5.49 6.79 -3.77
N ASP A 41 6.41 7.31 -2.96
CA ASP A 41 7.72 6.71 -2.73
C ASP A 41 7.65 5.90 -1.42
N ALA A 42 7.93 4.60 -1.48
CA ALA A 42 8.03 3.72 -0.32
C ALA A 42 9.50 3.36 -0.08
N THR A 43 10.01 3.65 1.11
CA THR A 43 11.39 3.29 1.49
C THR A 43 11.36 2.04 2.37
N HIS A 44 12.06 0.99 1.94
CA HIS A 44 12.32 -0.20 2.72
C HIS A 44 13.80 -0.20 3.14
N SER A 45 14.06 -0.13 4.43
CA SER A 45 15.41 -0.15 4.98
C SER A 45 15.71 -1.52 5.58
N GLU A 46 16.68 -2.23 5.02
CA GLU A 46 17.16 -3.49 5.57
C GLU A 46 18.51 -3.28 6.27
N TYR A 47 18.61 -3.75 7.53
CA TYR A 47 19.87 -3.67 8.28
C TYR A 47 20.78 -4.84 7.92
N ASN A 48 21.99 -4.55 7.47
CA ASN A 48 23.03 -5.55 7.24
C ASN A 48 23.94 -5.67 8.49
N PRO A 49 23.88 -6.79 9.23
CA PRO A 49 24.66 -6.97 10.45
C PRO A 49 26.16 -7.21 10.19
N VAL A 50 26.56 -7.59 8.99
CA VAL A 50 27.98 -7.85 8.64
C VAL A 50 28.71 -6.53 8.43
N THR A 51 28.12 -5.62 7.67
CA THR A 51 28.69 -4.31 7.36
C THR A 51 28.29 -3.23 8.37
N HIS A 52 27.31 -3.49 9.23
CA HIS A 52 26.71 -2.52 10.16
C HIS A 52 26.15 -1.30 9.43
N THR A 53 25.49 -1.53 8.29
CA THR A 53 24.90 -0.48 7.45
C THR A 53 23.44 -0.76 7.15
N TYR A 54 22.68 0.28 6.81
CA TYR A 54 21.34 0.15 6.25
C TYR A 54 21.41 0.18 4.74
N ASN A 55 20.70 -0.74 4.10
CA ASN A 55 20.44 -0.71 2.67
C ASN A 55 19.02 -0.18 2.48
N ASP A 56 18.91 1.01 1.90
CA ASP A 56 17.61 1.61 1.60
C ASP A 56 17.22 1.27 0.15
N GLU A 57 16.12 0.56 0.00
CA GLU A 57 15.45 0.36 -1.27
C GLU A 57 14.28 1.34 -1.36
N VAL A 58 14.27 2.18 -2.40
CA VAL A 58 13.16 3.08 -2.68
C VAL A 58 12.36 2.50 -3.83
N ASN A 59 11.12 2.12 -3.53
CA ASN A 59 10.16 1.64 -4.50
C ASN A 59 9.16 2.75 -4.84
N GLU A 60 9.16 3.14 -6.10
CA GLU A 60 8.21 4.13 -6.63
C GLU A 60 6.94 3.42 -7.09
N THR A 61 5.79 3.91 -6.63
CA THR A 61 4.48 3.48 -7.13
C THR A 61 3.73 4.68 -7.70
N LEU A 62 3.34 4.59 -8.97
CA LEU A 62 2.51 5.58 -9.65
C LEU A 62 1.03 5.18 -9.53
N CYS A 63 0.27 5.93 -8.74
CA CYS A 63 -1.16 5.70 -8.54
C CYS A 63 -1.99 6.56 -9.50
N GLU A 64 -2.49 5.91 -10.57
CA GLU A 64 -3.13 6.52 -11.75
C GLU A 64 -2.19 7.48 -12.49
N GLY A 65 -1.68 7.04 -13.64
CA GLY A 65 -0.92 7.91 -14.56
C GLY A 65 -1.80 9.05 -15.07
N ASP A 66 -1.18 10.22 -15.25
CA ASP A 66 -1.83 11.45 -15.70
C ASP A 66 -2.72 11.28 -16.97
#